data_AF-A0A1G4ICB6-F1
#
_entry.id   AF-A0A1G4ICB6-F1
#
_cell.length_a   1.000
_cell.length_b   1.000
_cell.length_c   1.000
_cell.angle_alpha   90.00
_cell.angle_beta   90.00
_cell.angle_gamma   90.00
#
_symmetry.space_group_name_H-M   'P 1'
#
loop_
_entity.id
_entity.type
_entity.pdbx_description
1 polymer ?
#
loop_
_entity_poly.entity_id
_entity_poly.type
_entity_poly.pdbx_seq_one_letter_code
_entity_poly.pdbx_strand_id
1 'polypeptide(L)'
;MAQVVAGLQTAAYGGPKSDLTPANRCKVDGGSDRAKCCTLGQKLQALCQALVCLCGKDGASSNSNSHCSLGNNAQFNTFAATNVAAEYAAADTKCMHVTIPSLTSHAVRSLAAELKALETAFADASGDKVVIGKAIVSTFCGAGVAAACIDLTAASASAGQQNKEIPWKTHLQTAADKLQKIQEAKQRTATAR
;
A
#
# COMPACT_ATOMS: atom_id res chain seq x y z
N MET A 1 -5.51 21.96 -7.07
CA MET A 1 -5.53 21.17 -5.81
C MET A 1 -6.43 19.96 -5.88
N ALA A 2 -7.69 20.04 -6.33
CA ALA A 2 -8.60 18.88 -6.40
C ALA A 2 -8.00 17.65 -7.11
N GLN A 3 -7.34 17.83 -8.25
CA GLN A 3 -6.67 16.74 -8.96
C GLN A 3 -5.47 16.11 -8.22
N VAL A 4 -4.78 16.90 -7.38
CA VAL A 4 -3.68 16.38 -6.53
C VAL A 4 -4.28 15.46 -5.47
N VAL A 5 -5.32 15.93 -4.79
CA VAL A 5 -6.03 15.14 -3.76
C VAL A 5 -6.61 13.86 -4.36
N ALA A 6 -7.27 13.95 -5.52
CA ALA A 6 -7.80 12.76 -6.21
C ALA A 6 -6.69 11.76 -6.55
N GLY A 7 -5.52 12.21 -7.03
CA GLY A 7 -4.38 11.33 -7.30
C GLY A 7 -3.84 10.65 -6.04
N LEU A 8 -3.71 11.39 -4.94
CA LEU A 8 -3.28 10.84 -3.65
C LEU A 8 -4.31 9.84 -3.10
N GLN A 9 -5.60 10.12 -3.23
CA GLN A 9 -6.66 9.19 -2.84
C GLN A 9 -6.65 7.93 -3.69
N THR A 10 -6.43 8.03 -5.01
CA THR A 10 -6.29 6.84 -5.85
C THR A 10 -5.09 5.99 -5.46
N ALA A 11 -3.94 6.61 -5.17
CA ALA A 11 -2.78 5.88 -4.66
C ALA A 11 -3.07 5.19 -3.31
N ALA A 12 -3.72 5.89 -2.40
CA ALA A 12 -4.01 5.39 -1.05
C ALA A 12 -5.10 4.31 -1.06
N TYR A 13 -6.15 4.50 -1.84
CA TYR A 13 -7.44 3.83 -1.66
C TYR A 13 -8.03 3.21 -2.93
N GLY A 14 -7.29 3.20 -4.04
CA GLY A 14 -7.71 2.63 -5.32
C GLY A 14 -8.73 3.47 -6.09
N GLY A 15 -9.06 4.67 -5.61
CA GLY A 15 -9.87 5.65 -6.34
C GLY A 15 -10.16 6.90 -5.51
N PRO A 16 -10.73 7.95 -6.12
CA PRO A 16 -11.24 9.10 -5.39
C PRO A 16 -12.31 8.68 -4.37
N LYS A 17 -12.33 9.32 -3.20
CA LYS A 17 -13.23 9.00 -2.10
C LYS A 17 -13.94 10.26 -1.62
N SER A 18 -15.27 10.22 -1.62
CA SER A 18 -16.12 11.21 -0.96
C SER A 18 -16.24 10.98 0.54
N ASP A 19 -16.10 9.73 0.99
CA ASP A 19 -16.11 9.33 2.39
C ASP A 19 -14.73 8.76 2.79
N LEU A 20 -14.07 9.46 3.71
CA LEU A 20 -12.76 9.12 4.25
C LEU A 20 -12.82 8.49 5.65
N THR A 21 -13.99 8.04 6.09
CA THR A 21 -14.08 7.23 7.30
C THR A 21 -13.31 5.91 7.14
N PRO A 22 -12.70 5.37 8.22
CA PRO A 22 -11.91 4.15 8.15
C PRO A 22 -12.63 2.98 7.48
N ALA A 23 -13.94 2.82 7.76
CA ALA A 23 -14.78 1.76 7.23
C ALA A 23 -15.09 1.89 5.73
N ASN A 24 -14.86 3.06 5.11
CA ASN A 24 -15.29 3.32 3.73
C ASN A 24 -14.13 3.65 2.78
N ARG A 25 -12.98 4.10 3.30
CA ARG A 25 -11.88 4.51 2.43
C ARG A 25 -11.19 3.34 1.73
N CYS A 26 -10.99 2.17 2.35
CA CYS A 26 -10.33 1.01 1.69
C CYS A 26 -11.30 -0.05 1.13
N LYS A 27 -12.30 0.35 0.34
CA LYS A 27 -13.25 -0.57 -0.33
C LYS A 27 -12.72 -1.20 -1.63
N VAL A 28 -11.44 -1.55 -1.67
CA VAL A 28 -10.83 -2.22 -2.83
C VAL A 28 -10.95 -3.73 -2.68
N ASP A 29 -11.15 -4.42 -3.80
CA ASP A 29 -11.28 -5.88 -3.86
C ASP A 29 -9.99 -6.56 -3.34
N GLY A 30 -10.13 -7.42 -2.34
CA GLY A 30 -9.03 -8.20 -1.75
C GLY A 30 -8.74 -9.52 -2.48
N GLY A 31 -9.60 -9.96 -3.40
CA GLY A 31 -9.31 -11.15 -4.20
C GLY A 31 -9.56 -12.49 -3.54
N SER A 32 -10.56 -12.63 -2.67
CA SER A 32 -10.94 -13.89 -1.99
C SER A 32 -9.88 -14.55 -1.08
N ASP A 33 -8.59 -14.22 -1.21
CA ASP A 33 -7.51 -14.75 -0.38
C ASP A 33 -6.33 -13.76 -0.25
N ARG A 34 -5.48 -13.99 0.76
CA ARG A 34 -4.32 -13.14 1.06
C ARG A 34 -3.32 -13.07 -0.08
N ALA A 35 -3.04 -14.21 -0.71
CA ALA A 35 -2.02 -14.28 -1.75
C ALA A 35 -2.40 -13.35 -2.92
N LYS A 36 -3.67 -13.39 -3.36
CA LYS A 36 -4.17 -12.47 -4.41
C LYS A 36 -4.22 -11.02 -3.94
N CYS A 37 -4.65 -10.76 -2.69
CA CYS A 37 -4.68 -9.41 -2.13
C CYS A 37 -3.29 -8.76 -2.12
N CYS A 38 -2.27 -9.55 -1.80
CA CYS A 38 -0.93 -9.09 -1.50
C CYS A 38 0.06 -9.25 -2.66
N THR A 39 -0.42 -9.58 -3.86
CA THR A 39 0.44 -9.77 -5.04
C THR A 39 0.12 -8.76 -6.14
N LEU A 40 1.15 -8.04 -6.59
CA LEU A 40 1.05 -7.12 -7.71
C LEU A 40 0.64 -7.85 -8.98
N GLY A 41 -0.32 -7.27 -9.69
CA GLY A 41 -0.87 -7.85 -10.92
C GLY A 41 -1.90 -8.95 -10.68
N GLN A 42 -2.23 -9.26 -9.41
CA GLN A 42 -3.46 -9.93 -9.01
C GLN A 42 -4.47 -8.88 -8.54
N LYS A 43 -4.52 -8.56 -7.24
CA LYS A 43 -5.44 -7.55 -6.69
C LYS A 43 -4.77 -6.38 -5.99
N LEU A 44 -3.48 -6.47 -5.72
CA LEU A 44 -2.73 -5.41 -5.05
C LEU A 44 -2.58 -4.18 -5.97
N GLN A 45 -3.28 -3.09 -5.62
CA GLN A 45 -3.32 -1.87 -6.42
C GLN A 45 -3.24 -0.57 -5.60
N ALA A 46 -3.54 -0.61 -4.29
CA ALA A 46 -3.57 0.56 -3.42
C ALA A 46 -2.75 0.39 -2.13
N LEU A 47 -2.27 1.49 -1.55
CA LEU A 47 -1.50 1.45 -0.29
C LEU A 47 -2.31 0.92 0.89
N CYS A 48 -3.63 1.12 0.90
CA CYS A 48 -4.47 0.60 1.97
C CYS A 48 -4.51 -0.94 1.97
N GLN A 49 -4.45 -1.60 0.80
CA GLN A 49 -4.25 -3.06 0.71
C GLN A 49 -2.85 -3.44 1.18
N ALA A 50 -1.82 -2.68 0.80
CA ALA A 50 -0.46 -2.94 1.25
C ALA A 50 -0.38 -2.90 2.78
N LEU A 51 -1.00 -1.92 3.44
CA LEU A 51 -1.07 -1.86 4.90
C LEU A 51 -1.76 -3.09 5.49
N VAL A 52 -2.89 -3.50 4.91
CA VAL A 52 -3.59 -4.73 5.32
C VAL A 52 -2.71 -5.98 5.16
N CYS A 53 -1.98 -6.09 4.05
CA CYS A 53 -1.02 -7.17 3.77
C CYS A 53 0.20 -7.19 4.69
N LEU A 54 0.62 -6.04 5.19
CA LEU A 54 1.76 -5.91 6.09
C LEU A 54 1.37 -6.08 7.55
N CYS A 55 0.13 -5.78 7.91
CA CYS A 55 -0.29 -5.65 9.29
C CYS A 55 -1.39 -6.61 9.74
N GLY A 56 -2.17 -7.16 8.80
CA GLY A 56 -3.28 -8.05 9.11
C GLY A 56 -2.83 -9.41 9.62
N LYS A 57 -3.59 -9.95 10.58
CA LYS A 57 -3.33 -11.23 11.24
C LYS A 57 -3.81 -12.38 10.36
N ASP A 58 -3.02 -13.47 10.27
CA ASP A 58 -3.47 -14.65 9.55
C ASP A 58 -4.56 -15.44 10.30
N GLY A 59 -5.46 -16.09 9.54
CA GLY A 59 -6.75 -16.63 9.97
C GLY A 59 -6.74 -17.88 10.84
N ALA A 60 -5.60 -18.35 11.35
CA ALA A 60 -5.56 -19.44 12.31
C ALA A 60 -5.90 -18.92 13.72
N SER A 61 -6.83 -19.59 14.40
CA SER A 61 -7.39 -19.25 15.73
C SER A 61 -6.35 -19.09 16.86
N SER A 62 -5.11 -19.51 16.64
CA SER A 62 -3.99 -19.42 17.59
C SER A 62 -2.88 -18.45 17.18
N ASN A 63 -2.97 -17.78 16.02
CA ASN A 63 -1.91 -16.86 15.58
C ASN A 63 -2.10 -15.47 16.20
N SER A 64 -1.49 -15.16 17.33
CA SER A 64 -1.54 -13.82 17.97
C SER A 64 -0.68 -12.75 17.28
N ASN A 65 0.07 -13.09 16.23
CA ASN A 65 1.07 -12.19 15.68
C ASN A 65 0.46 -11.16 14.73
N SER A 66 0.07 -10.01 15.26
CA SER A 66 -0.01 -8.79 14.46
C SER A 66 1.41 -8.33 14.13
N HIS A 67 1.73 -8.19 12.84
CA HIS A 67 3.07 -7.77 12.42
C HIS A 67 3.38 -6.30 12.68
N CYS A 68 2.33 -5.48 12.84
CA CYS A 68 2.43 -4.05 13.15
C CYS A 68 2.07 -3.72 14.62
N SER A 69 2.14 -4.70 15.53
CA SER A 69 1.84 -4.52 16.97
C SER A 69 0.48 -3.84 17.23
N LEU A 70 -0.53 -4.26 16.46
CA LEU A 70 -1.87 -3.67 16.48
C LEU A 70 -2.81 -4.33 17.51
N GLY A 71 -2.35 -5.37 18.23
CA GLY A 71 -3.17 -6.08 19.21
C GLY A 71 -4.13 -7.08 18.54
N ASN A 72 -5.36 -7.19 19.07
CA ASN A 72 -6.39 -8.09 18.53
C ASN A 72 -6.97 -7.54 17.22
N ASN A 73 -6.27 -7.80 16.12
CA ASN A 73 -6.68 -7.38 14.77
C ASN A 73 -7.79 -8.23 14.16
N ALA A 74 -8.43 -7.62 13.16
CA ALA A 74 -9.16 -8.35 12.13
C ALA A 74 -8.25 -9.40 11.46
N GLN A 75 -8.81 -10.58 11.26
CA GLN A 75 -8.12 -11.75 10.75
C GLN A 75 -8.31 -11.84 9.22
N PHE A 76 -7.35 -12.44 8.53
CA PHE A 76 -7.47 -12.67 7.09
C PHE A 76 -8.61 -13.62 6.71
N ASN A 77 -9.08 -14.47 7.64
CA ASN A 77 -10.25 -15.33 7.42
C ASN A 77 -11.59 -14.56 7.44
N THR A 78 -11.60 -13.31 7.89
CA THR A 78 -12.78 -12.42 7.86
C THR A 78 -12.81 -11.49 6.63
N PHE A 79 -11.83 -11.60 5.71
CA PHE A 79 -11.87 -10.85 4.45
C PHE A 79 -13.16 -11.15 3.73
N ALA A 80 -14.09 -10.20 3.76
CA ALA A 80 -15.27 -10.30 2.93
C ALA A 80 -14.79 -10.35 1.48
N ALA A 81 -15.29 -11.32 0.70
CA ALA A 81 -14.85 -11.59 -0.67
C ALA A 81 -14.91 -10.36 -1.61
N THR A 82 -15.55 -9.27 -1.19
CA THR A 82 -15.74 -8.04 -1.96
C THR A 82 -14.76 -6.90 -1.64
N ASN A 83 -14.23 -6.78 -0.42
CA ASN A 83 -13.30 -5.69 -0.05
C ASN A 83 -12.58 -5.91 1.29
N VAL A 84 -11.54 -5.09 1.53
CA VAL A 84 -10.66 -5.16 2.72
C VAL A 84 -10.89 -4.04 3.74
N ALA A 85 -12.07 -3.40 3.72
CA ALA A 85 -12.28 -2.16 4.47
C ALA A 85 -12.29 -2.37 5.99
N ALA A 86 -12.83 -3.49 6.48
CA ALA A 86 -12.86 -3.80 7.91
C ALA A 86 -11.45 -4.03 8.46
N GLU A 87 -10.61 -4.73 7.71
CA GLU A 87 -9.24 -5.04 8.08
C GLU A 87 -8.35 -3.82 8.03
N TYR A 88 -8.57 -2.98 7.02
CA TYR A 88 -7.92 -1.70 6.94
C TYR A 88 -8.32 -0.78 8.10
N ALA A 89 -9.61 -0.73 8.48
CA ALA A 89 -10.07 0.10 9.59
C ALA A 89 -9.40 -0.29 10.92
N ALA A 90 -9.15 -1.58 11.15
CA ALA A 90 -8.38 -2.06 12.30
C ALA A 90 -6.91 -1.60 12.24
N ALA A 91 -6.27 -1.73 11.06
CA ALA A 91 -4.88 -1.36 10.87
C ALA A 91 -4.61 0.16 10.94
N ASP A 92 -5.56 0.97 10.50
CA ASP A 92 -5.41 2.43 10.43
C ASP A 92 -5.32 3.11 11.81
N THR A 93 -5.83 2.47 12.86
CA THR A 93 -5.79 3.03 14.23
C THR A 93 -4.38 3.44 14.68
N LYS A 94 -3.31 2.83 14.13
CA LYS A 94 -1.93 3.24 14.41
C LYS A 94 -1.40 4.35 13.51
N CYS A 95 -1.94 4.50 12.31
CA CYS A 95 -1.55 5.58 11.40
C CYS A 95 -1.83 6.96 12.01
N MET A 96 -2.78 7.06 12.95
CA MET A 96 -3.11 8.28 13.69
C MET A 96 -1.99 8.80 14.60
N HIS A 97 -0.95 8.01 14.87
CA HIS A 97 0.18 8.40 15.71
C HIS A 97 1.39 8.94 14.92
N VAL A 98 1.28 9.05 13.59
CA VAL A 98 2.38 9.50 12.73
C VAL A 98 2.25 11.00 12.47
N THR A 99 3.34 11.75 12.64
CA THR A 99 3.39 13.16 12.25
C THR A 99 3.28 13.28 10.72
N ILE A 100 2.21 13.91 10.25
CA ILE A 100 1.97 14.10 8.82
C ILE A 100 2.72 15.36 8.37
N PRO A 101 3.68 15.27 7.41
CA PRO A 101 4.35 16.44 6.90
C PRO A 101 3.40 17.32 6.08
N SER A 102 3.73 18.61 5.97
CA SER A 102 3.01 19.51 5.07
C SER A 102 2.99 18.97 3.65
N LEU A 103 1.81 19.02 3.02
CA LEU A 103 1.64 18.51 1.66
C LEU A 103 2.44 19.35 0.66
N THR A 104 3.57 18.81 0.24
CA THR A 104 4.47 19.39 -0.76
C THR A 104 4.89 18.34 -1.78
N SER A 105 5.28 18.76 -2.98
CA SER A 105 5.80 17.83 -4.00
C SER A 105 7.01 17.05 -3.47
N HIS A 106 7.90 17.73 -2.74
CA HIS A 106 9.04 17.12 -2.07
C HIS A 106 8.63 16.06 -1.04
N ALA A 107 7.71 16.36 -0.13
CA ALA A 107 7.25 15.41 0.89
C ALA A 107 6.64 14.14 0.27
N VAL A 108 5.81 14.29 -0.77
CA VAL A 108 5.23 13.13 -1.48
C VAL A 108 6.31 12.26 -2.12
N ARG A 109 7.31 12.88 -2.77
CA ARG A 109 8.43 12.16 -3.38
C ARG A 109 9.33 11.47 -2.33
N SER A 110 9.60 12.12 -1.21
CA SER A 110 10.38 11.55 -0.11
C SER A 110 9.72 10.28 0.43
N LEU A 111 8.44 10.36 0.79
CA LEU A 111 7.69 9.22 1.31
C LEU A 111 7.58 8.08 0.28
N ALA A 112 7.43 8.40 -1.00
CA ALA A 112 7.43 7.39 -2.06
C ALA A 112 8.80 6.70 -2.21
N ALA A 113 9.89 7.45 -2.06
CA ALA A 113 11.25 6.91 -2.08
C ALA A 113 11.55 6.05 -0.84
N GLU A 114 11.10 6.47 0.34
CA GLU A 114 11.18 5.69 1.58
C GLU A 114 10.44 4.36 1.43
N LEU A 115 9.21 4.38 0.87
CA LEU A 115 8.48 3.15 0.58
C LEU A 115 9.22 2.23 -0.40
N LYS A 116 9.83 2.80 -1.46
CA LYS A 116 10.65 2.03 -2.41
C LYS A 116 11.89 1.42 -1.76
N ALA A 117 12.49 2.09 -0.78
CA ALA A 117 13.67 1.62 -0.06
C ALA A 117 13.36 0.44 0.88
N LEU A 118 12.09 0.21 1.23
CA LEU A 118 11.66 -0.97 1.99
C LEU A 118 11.58 -2.24 1.14
N GLU A 119 11.77 -2.15 -0.18
CA GLU A 119 11.80 -3.32 -1.05
C GLU A 119 13.06 -4.14 -0.83
N THR A 120 12.88 -5.41 -0.52
CA THR A 120 13.96 -6.37 -0.33
C THR A 120 13.86 -7.48 -1.36
N ALA A 121 15.03 -7.96 -1.80
CA ALA A 121 15.10 -9.20 -2.56
C ALA A 121 14.82 -10.38 -1.64
N PHE A 122 14.08 -11.37 -2.15
CA PHE A 122 13.81 -12.62 -1.46
C PHE A 122 14.11 -13.78 -2.39
N ALA A 123 15.07 -14.61 -2.01
CA ALA A 123 15.41 -15.81 -2.76
C ALA A 123 14.36 -16.89 -2.49
N ASP A 124 13.70 -17.35 -3.55
CA ASP A 124 12.78 -18.48 -3.52
C ASP A 124 13.24 -19.55 -4.52
N ALA A 125 12.88 -20.81 -4.29
CA ALA A 125 13.23 -21.91 -5.19
C ALA A 125 12.67 -21.71 -6.61
N SER A 126 11.61 -20.91 -6.75
CA SER A 126 11.00 -20.54 -8.03
C SER A 126 11.63 -19.30 -8.70
N GLY A 127 12.67 -18.71 -8.11
CA GLY A 127 13.39 -17.53 -8.61
C GLY A 127 13.32 -16.31 -7.69
N ASP A 128 14.12 -15.30 -8.02
CA ASP A 128 14.25 -14.08 -7.21
C ASP A 128 12.96 -13.26 -7.17
N LYS A 129 12.52 -12.94 -5.95
CA LYS A 129 11.34 -12.13 -5.67
C LYS A 129 11.72 -10.75 -5.15
N VAL A 130 10.80 -9.80 -5.28
CA VAL A 130 10.90 -8.48 -4.65
C VAL A 130 9.70 -8.28 -3.75
N VAL A 131 9.94 -8.04 -2.46
CA VAL A 131 8.89 -7.92 -1.45
C VAL A 131 9.07 -6.67 -0.59
N ILE A 132 7.99 -6.21 0.03
CA ILE A 132 8.06 -5.34 1.22
C ILE A 132 7.51 -6.15 2.39
N GLY A 133 8.20 -6.12 3.54
CA GLY A 133 7.81 -6.85 4.74
C GLY A 133 8.51 -8.20 4.89
N LYS A 134 7.91 -9.09 5.69
CA LYS A 134 8.47 -10.41 6.02
C LYS A 134 7.82 -11.51 5.19
N ALA A 135 8.53 -11.99 4.18
CA ALA A 135 8.19 -13.21 3.45
C ALA A 135 8.72 -14.46 4.15
N ILE A 136 8.07 -15.60 3.94
CA ILE A 136 8.50 -16.92 4.42
C ILE A 136 8.48 -17.88 3.24
N VAL A 137 9.47 -18.77 3.10
CA VAL A 137 9.60 -19.65 1.93
C VAL A 137 8.35 -20.52 1.67
N SER A 138 7.71 -21.05 2.71
CA SER A 138 6.60 -22.00 2.56
C SER A 138 5.27 -21.39 2.11
N THR A 139 4.96 -20.17 2.56
CA THR A 139 3.68 -19.50 2.29
C THR A 139 3.83 -18.20 1.52
N PHE A 140 5.08 -17.74 1.38
CA PHE A 140 5.46 -16.46 0.81
C PHE A 140 4.63 -15.31 1.39
N CYS A 141 4.06 -14.42 0.59
CA CYS A 141 3.11 -13.38 1.03
C CYS A 141 1.66 -13.88 1.17
N GLY A 142 1.43 -15.18 1.04
CA GLY A 142 0.15 -15.84 1.25
C GLY A 142 -0.21 -16.05 2.73
N ALA A 143 -1.32 -16.74 2.97
CA ALA A 143 -1.73 -17.13 4.31
C ALA A 143 -0.70 -18.09 4.92
N GLY A 144 -0.19 -17.77 6.10
CA GLY A 144 0.80 -18.53 6.83
C GLY A 144 1.18 -17.90 8.16
N VAL A 145 1.62 -18.74 9.10
CA VAL A 145 2.19 -18.27 10.37
C VAL A 145 3.43 -17.42 10.09
N ALA A 146 3.43 -16.18 10.60
CA ALA A 146 4.53 -15.22 10.55
C ALA A 146 4.88 -14.60 9.17
N ALA A 147 4.08 -14.81 8.13
CA ALA A 147 4.21 -14.09 6.87
C ALA A 147 3.40 -12.78 6.87
N ALA A 148 4.06 -11.68 6.54
CA ALA A 148 3.43 -10.38 6.32
C ALA A 148 4.24 -9.55 5.35
N CYS A 149 3.89 -9.70 4.08
CA CYS A 149 4.53 -8.98 3.00
C CYS A 149 3.56 -8.68 1.88
N ILE A 150 4.02 -7.84 0.97
CA ILE A 150 3.48 -7.72 -0.38
C ILE A 150 4.51 -8.19 -1.39
N ASP A 151 4.04 -8.85 -2.44
CA ASP A 151 4.83 -9.28 -3.58
C ASP A 151 4.77 -8.23 -4.69
N LEU A 152 5.93 -7.65 -4.99
CA LEU A 152 6.14 -6.66 -6.04
C LEU A 152 7.02 -7.22 -7.17
N THR A 153 7.26 -8.53 -7.19
CA THR A 153 8.12 -9.20 -8.17
C THR A 153 7.72 -8.86 -9.60
N ALA A 154 6.42 -8.78 -9.88
CA ALA A 154 5.90 -8.42 -11.21
C ALA A 154 6.37 -7.05 -11.73
N ALA A 155 6.84 -6.14 -10.86
CA ALA A 155 7.39 -4.84 -11.24
C ALA A 155 8.92 -4.82 -11.42
N SER A 156 9.58 -5.94 -11.11
CA SER A 156 11.03 -6.05 -11.14
C SER A 156 11.50 -6.77 -12.39
N ALA A 157 12.79 -6.63 -12.72
CA ALA A 157 13.39 -7.31 -13.87
C ALA A 157 13.28 -8.85 -13.79
N SER A 158 13.07 -9.43 -12.60
CA SER A 158 12.85 -10.87 -12.46
C SER A 158 11.47 -11.33 -12.96
N ALA A 159 10.56 -10.41 -13.31
CA ALA A 159 9.29 -10.71 -13.98
C ALA A 159 9.42 -11.05 -15.48
N GLY A 160 10.60 -10.89 -16.07
CA GLY A 160 10.84 -11.09 -17.51
C GLY A 160 10.71 -9.80 -18.33
N GLN A 161 10.17 -9.89 -19.55
CA GLN A 161 10.26 -8.81 -20.55
C GLN A 161 9.33 -7.61 -20.30
N GLN A 162 8.28 -7.75 -19.48
CA GLN A 162 7.33 -6.67 -19.25
C GLN A 162 7.01 -6.48 -17.76
N ASN A 163 7.75 -5.57 -17.13
CA ASN A 163 7.50 -5.18 -15.74
C ASN A 163 6.14 -4.50 -15.64
N LYS A 164 5.31 -4.97 -14.71
CA LYS A 164 4.05 -4.32 -14.34
C LYS A 164 4.34 -3.06 -13.55
N GLU A 165 3.67 -1.98 -13.93
CA GLU A 165 3.70 -0.76 -13.16
C GLU A 165 2.99 -0.95 -11.80
N ILE A 166 3.52 -0.33 -10.75
CA ILE A 166 2.90 -0.34 -9.42
C ILE A 166 1.92 0.84 -9.35
N PRO A 167 0.59 0.62 -9.36
CA PRO A 167 -0.37 1.70 -9.60
C PRO A 167 -0.27 2.86 -8.62
N TRP A 168 -0.09 2.59 -7.32
CA TRP A 168 0.04 3.67 -6.33
C TRP A 168 1.28 4.54 -6.55
N LYS A 169 2.39 3.98 -7.04
CA LYS A 169 3.61 4.77 -7.30
C LYS A 169 3.38 5.78 -8.41
N THR A 170 2.74 5.36 -9.49
CA THR A 170 2.34 6.21 -10.62
C THR A 170 1.47 7.37 -10.17
N HIS A 171 0.49 7.07 -9.32
CA HIS A 171 -0.42 8.08 -8.81
C HIS A 171 0.26 9.05 -7.85
N LEU A 172 1.17 8.58 -6.97
CA LEU A 172 1.99 9.45 -6.12
C LEU A 172 2.89 10.38 -6.94
N GLN A 173 3.57 9.84 -7.96
CA GLN A 173 4.43 10.63 -8.84
C GLN A 173 3.62 11.68 -9.60
N THR A 174 2.51 11.28 -10.23
CA THR A 174 1.62 12.20 -10.95
C THR A 174 1.07 13.29 -10.03
N ALA A 175 0.70 12.95 -8.79
CA ALA A 175 0.23 13.92 -7.80
C ALA A 175 1.34 14.90 -7.39
N ALA A 176 2.56 14.41 -7.17
CA ALA A 176 3.72 15.23 -6.84
C ALA A 176 4.07 16.20 -7.98
N ASP A 177 4.04 15.76 -9.24
CA ASP A 177 4.34 16.60 -10.40
C ASP A 177 3.30 17.73 -10.57
N LYS A 178 2.01 17.41 -10.38
CA LYS A 178 0.95 18.41 -10.37
C LYS A 178 1.10 19.39 -9.21
N LEU A 179 1.49 18.89 -8.03
CA LEU A 179 1.70 19.73 -6.86
C LEU A 179 2.90 20.67 -7.04
N GLN A 180 3.97 20.20 -7.68
CA GLN A 180 5.15 21.02 -8.02
C GLN A 180 4.74 22.20 -8.91
N LYS A 181 3.98 21.97 -9.99
CA LYS A 181 3.49 23.04 -10.88
C LYS A 181 2.67 24.09 -10.14
N ILE A 182 1.82 23.67 -9.19
CA ILE A 182 1.03 24.59 -8.36
C ILE A 182 1.94 25.42 -7.45
N GLN A 183 2.95 24.80 -6.84
CA GLN A 183 3.89 25.47 -5.95
C GLN A 183 4.74 26.50 -6.70
N GLU A 184 5.27 26.14 -7.87
CA GLU A 184 6.04 27.04 -8.74
C GLU A 184 5.20 28.25 -9.20
N ALA A 185 3.94 28.03 -9.58
CA ALA A 185 3.04 29.12 -9.96
C ALA A 185 2.81 30.11 -8.80
N LYS A 186 2.59 29.61 -7.58
CA LYS A 186 2.44 30.44 -6.38
C LYS A 186 3.69 31.26 -6.08
N GLN A 187 4.86 30.64 -6.20
CA GLN A 187 6.13 31.34 -6.01
C GLN A 187 6.28 32.47 -7.02
N ARG A 188 6.07 32.22 -8.31
CA ARG A 188 6.14 33.26 -9.36
C ARG A 188 5.21 34.44 -9.09
N THR A 189 3.98 34.19 -8.63
CA THR A 189 3.04 35.27 -8.28
C THR A 189 3.49 36.05 -7.05
N ALA A 190 4.13 35.40 -6.07
CA ALA A 190 4.64 36.07 -4.88
C ALA A 190 5.85 36.97 -5.18
N THR A 191 6.73 36.58 -6.10
CA THR A 191 7.90 37.38 -6.50
C THR A 191 7.57 38.51 -7.48
N ALA A 192 6.36 38.51 -8.07
CA ALA A 192 5.90 39.54 -9.00
C ALA A 192 5.12 40.68 -8.30
N ARG A 193 4.96 40.62 -6.97
CA ARG A 193 4.39 41.67 -6.12
C ARG A 193 5.50 42.32 -5.31
#